data_AF-A0A7S8FB23-F1
#
_entry.id   AF-A0A7S8FB23-F1
#
_cell.length_a   1.000
_cell.length_b   1.000
_cell.length_c   1.000
_cell.angle_alpha   90.00
_cell.angle_beta   90.00
_cell.angle_gamma   90.00
#
_symmetry.space_group_name_H-M   'P 1'
#
loop_
_entity.id
_entity.type
_entity.pdbx_description
1 polymer ?
#
loop_
_entity_poly.entity_id
_entity_poly.type
_entity_poly.pdbx_seq_one_letter_code
_entity_poly.pdbx_strand_id
1 'polypeptide(L)'
;MGVPENPAETVPRCTEELSTFRTEIEMPKSTTTYWNPLAPDQRTRWTPIKDLEGMAEEITLSLDPGTGEYTRLTRFLPGADTSAFGGKSHAYPEEIFIVSGRLYDQAFDRWLEAGEYASRPPGERHGPFKTDVGCVVLEVSFPNRVAG
;
A
#
# COMPACT_ATOMS: atom_id res chain seq x y z
N MET A 1 11.61 18.16 -78.57
CA MET A 1 10.80 16.96 -78.24
C MET A 1 11.73 15.77 -78.20
N GLY A 2 11.84 15.10 -77.04
CA GLY A 2 12.42 13.75 -76.85
C GLY A 2 13.95 13.61 -76.89
N VAL A 3 14.61 13.71 -75.72
CA VAL A 3 16.01 13.30 -75.44
C VAL A 3 15.94 11.96 -74.67
N PRO A 4 16.91 11.04 -74.80
CA PRO A 4 16.71 9.59 -74.64
C PRO A 4 16.80 9.10 -73.19
N GLU A 5 16.31 7.88 -72.96
CA GLU A 5 16.42 7.16 -71.70
C GLU A 5 17.87 6.70 -71.44
N ASN A 6 18.38 6.97 -70.24
CA ASN A 6 19.64 6.44 -69.72
C ASN A 6 19.36 5.68 -68.41
N PRO A 7 20.01 4.52 -68.15
CA PRO A 7 19.73 3.70 -66.98
C PRO A 7 20.66 4.02 -65.80
N ALA A 8 20.32 3.39 -64.66
CA ALA A 8 21.07 3.27 -63.42
C ALA A 8 20.92 4.42 -62.40
N GLU A 9 20.25 4.10 -61.29
CA GLU A 9 20.69 4.55 -59.97
C GLU A 9 20.38 3.47 -58.93
N THR A 10 21.42 2.73 -58.54
CA THR A 10 21.46 1.92 -57.32
C THR A 10 21.64 2.83 -56.12
N VAL A 11 20.71 2.79 -55.17
CA VAL A 11 20.82 3.44 -53.85
C VAL A 11 20.55 2.37 -52.77
N PRO A 12 21.34 2.30 -51.69
CA PRO A 12 21.59 1.07 -50.95
C PRO A 12 20.47 0.69 -49.97
N ARG A 13 20.44 -0.61 -49.65
CA ARG A 13 19.75 -1.16 -48.47
C ARG A 13 20.28 -0.50 -47.20
N CYS A 14 19.40 0.16 -46.46
CA CYS A 14 19.50 0.28 -45.01
C CYS A 14 18.07 0.27 -44.45
N THR A 15 17.48 -0.92 -44.32
CA THR A 15 16.34 -1.11 -43.43
C THR A 15 16.91 -1.47 -42.06
N GLU A 16 17.47 -0.49 -41.37
CA GLU A 16 17.54 -0.57 -39.92
C GLU A 16 16.10 -0.48 -39.43
N GLU A 17 15.52 -1.63 -39.09
CA GLU A 17 14.36 -1.66 -38.21
C GLU A 17 14.78 -0.98 -36.91
N LEU A 18 14.31 0.25 -36.73
CA LEU A 18 14.28 0.93 -35.45
C LEU A 18 13.37 0.12 -34.53
N SER A 19 13.93 -0.96 -33.96
CA SER A 19 13.41 -1.62 -32.78
C SER A 19 13.30 -0.56 -31.71
N THR A 20 12.09 -0.03 -31.59
CA THR A 20 11.76 0.97 -30.59
C THR A 20 11.84 0.25 -29.26
N PHE A 21 12.98 0.32 -28.59
CA PHE A 21 13.11 -0.02 -27.18
C PHE A 21 12.21 0.94 -26.42
N ARG A 22 10.93 0.57 -26.29
CA ARG A 22 10.07 1.10 -25.24
C ARG A 22 10.65 0.52 -23.96
N THR A 23 11.48 1.29 -23.27
CA THR A 23 11.65 1.12 -21.83
C THR A 23 10.25 1.24 -21.24
N GLU A 24 9.66 0.11 -20.88
CA GLU A 24 8.52 0.12 -19.98
C GLU A 24 8.95 0.94 -18.77
N ILE A 25 8.24 2.04 -18.51
CA ILE A 25 8.52 2.86 -17.33
C ILE A 25 8.14 2.00 -16.14
N GLU A 26 9.13 1.42 -15.47
CA GLU A 26 8.92 0.70 -14.22
C GLU A 26 8.38 1.68 -13.19
N MET A 27 7.16 1.41 -12.72
CA MET A 27 6.52 2.25 -11.73
C MET A 27 7.17 2.00 -10.36
N PRO A 28 7.53 3.04 -9.60
CA PRO A 28 8.23 2.88 -8.33
C PRO A 28 7.40 2.18 -7.26
N LYS A 29 6.08 2.12 -7.41
CA LYS A 29 5.16 1.35 -6.55
C LYS A 29 3.88 1.01 -7.31
N SER A 30 3.07 0.14 -6.72
CA SER A 30 1.74 -0.15 -7.27
C SER A 30 0.84 1.10 -7.31
N THR A 31 0.03 1.16 -8.37
CA THR A 31 -0.93 2.24 -8.61
C THR A 31 -2.32 1.67 -8.84
N THR A 32 -3.32 2.48 -8.51
CA THR A 32 -4.74 2.15 -8.76
C THR A 32 -5.47 3.47 -8.99
N THR A 33 -6.42 3.45 -9.92
CA THR A 33 -7.30 4.61 -10.20
C THR A 33 -8.36 4.77 -9.12
N TYR A 34 -9.19 5.82 -9.20
CA TYR A 34 -10.24 6.10 -8.20
C TYR A 34 -11.16 4.92 -7.92
N TRP A 35 -11.31 4.59 -6.64
CA TRP A 35 -12.20 3.55 -6.13
C TRP A 35 -12.46 3.79 -4.64
N ASN A 36 -13.50 3.14 -4.09
CA ASN A 36 -13.83 3.22 -2.67
C ASN A 36 -13.54 1.87 -1.99
N PRO A 37 -12.44 1.71 -1.25
CA PRO A 37 -12.10 0.45 -0.57
C PRO A 37 -13.11 0.04 0.51
N LEU A 38 -13.95 0.98 0.97
CA LEU A 38 -14.97 0.74 1.98
C LEU A 38 -16.34 0.40 1.38
N ALA A 39 -16.48 0.43 0.05
CA ALA A 39 -17.74 0.09 -0.60
C ALA A 39 -18.11 -1.39 -0.36
N PRO A 40 -19.40 -1.74 -0.18
CA PRO A 40 -19.81 -3.10 0.15
C PRO A 40 -19.38 -4.16 -0.87
N ASP A 41 -19.25 -3.79 -2.14
CA ASP A 41 -18.82 -4.65 -3.24
C ASP A 41 -17.30 -4.94 -3.24
N GLN A 42 -16.52 -4.23 -2.42
CA GLN A 42 -15.08 -4.46 -2.25
C GLN A 42 -14.74 -5.43 -1.11
N ARG A 43 -15.73 -5.89 -0.34
CA ARG A 43 -15.52 -6.76 0.84
C ARG A 43 -14.68 -8.00 0.56
N THR A 44 -14.79 -8.59 -0.64
CA THR A 44 -14.03 -9.78 -1.03
C THR A 44 -12.54 -9.52 -1.29
N ARG A 45 -12.13 -8.25 -1.38
CA ARG A 45 -10.72 -7.86 -1.52
C ARG A 45 -10.02 -7.64 -0.17
N TRP A 46 -10.77 -7.57 0.92
CA TRP A 46 -10.22 -7.56 2.26
C TRP A 46 -9.82 -8.98 2.66
N THR A 47 -8.62 -9.11 3.22
CA THR A 47 -8.07 -10.39 3.65
C THR A 47 -8.00 -10.42 5.17
N PRO A 48 -8.45 -11.50 5.84
CA PRO A 48 -8.20 -11.67 7.27
C PRO A 48 -6.72 -11.54 7.58
N ILE A 49 -6.39 -10.81 8.65
CA ILE A 49 -5.01 -10.73 9.13
C ILE A 49 -4.66 -12.07 9.78
N LYS A 50 -3.54 -12.65 9.36
CA LYS A 50 -3.04 -13.91 9.92
C LYS A 50 -2.95 -13.81 11.45
N ASP A 51 -3.44 -14.85 12.13
CA ASP A 51 -3.51 -14.95 13.60
C ASP A 51 -4.54 -14.02 14.26
N LEU A 52 -5.26 -13.19 13.49
CA LEU A 52 -6.35 -12.31 13.94
C LEU A 52 -7.67 -12.62 13.19
N GLU A 53 -7.85 -13.85 12.74
CA GLU A 53 -9.04 -14.26 12.01
C GLU A 53 -10.31 -14.03 12.84
N GLY A 54 -11.30 -13.38 12.22
CA GLY A 54 -12.53 -12.99 12.91
C GLY A 54 -12.38 -11.77 13.85
N MET A 55 -11.19 -11.16 13.93
CA MET A 55 -10.94 -9.94 14.69
C MET A 55 -10.53 -8.77 13.79
N ALA A 56 -9.67 -9.00 12.80
CA ALA A 56 -9.20 -7.96 11.91
C ALA A 56 -8.99 -8.45 10.47
N GLU A 57 -9.21 -7.53 9.53
CA GLU A 57 -8.99 -7.72 8.09
C GLU A 57 -8.22 -6.52 7.53
N GLU A 58 -7.52 -6.72 6.43
CA GLU A 58 -6.71 -5.69 5.78
C GLU A 58 -6.90 -5.62 4.28
N ILE A 59 -6.58 -4.47 3.71
CA ILE A 59 -6.47 -4.29 2.26
C ILE A 59 -5.31 -3.34 1.94
N THR A 60 -4.37 -3.81 1.11
CA THR A 60 -3.23 -3.00 0.68
C THR A 60 -3.65 -2.06 -0.45
N LEU A 61 -3.49 -0.75 -0.23
CA LEU A 61 -3.83 0.31 -1.19
C LEU A 61 -2.66 0.61 -2.13
N SER A 62 -1.44 0.58 -1.62
CA SER A 62 -0.23 0.62 -2.46
C SER A 62 0.97 -0.03 -1.80
N LEU A 63 1.91 -0.52 -2.60
CA LEU A 63 3.11 -1.25 -2.19
C LEU A 63 4.25 -0.94 -3.16
N ASP A 64 5.39 -0.52 -2.64
CA ASP A 64 6.66 -0.54 -3.35
C ASP A 64 7.33 -1.91 -3.13
N PRO A 65 7.48 -2.75 -4.18
CA PRO A 65 8.09 -4.07 -4.03
C PRO A 65 9.60 -4.04 -3.76
N GLY A 66 10.29 -2.94 -4.09
CA GLY A 66 11.72 -2.80 -3.88
C GLY A 66 12.08 -2.42 -2.43
N THR A 67 11.25 -1.60 -1.80
CA THR A 67 11.47 -1.14 -0.42
C THR A 67 10.55 -1.83 0.61
N GLY A 68 9.45 -2.42 0.17
CA GLY A 68 8.41 -2.93 1.05
C GLY A 68 7.56 -1.84 1.70
N GLU A 69 7.77 -0.56 1.38
CA GLU A 69 6.93 0.55 1.85
C GLU A 69 5.51 0.40 1.33
N TYR A 70 4.52 0.60 2.20
CA TYR A 70 3.14 0.33 1.84
C TYR A 70 2.15 1.29 2.50
N THR A 71 0.98 1.39 1.88
CA THR A 71 -0.21 2.03 2.44
C THR A 71 -1.32 0.99 2.51
N ARG A 72 -1.96 0.87 3.66
CA ARG A 72 -2.97 -0.16 3.91
C ARG A 72 -4.11 0.40 4.73
N LEU A 73 -5.29 -0.19 4.57
CA LEU A 73 -6.35 -0.06 5.56
C LEU A 73 -6.40 -1.34 6.38
N THR A 74 -6.43 -1.18 7.69
CA THR A 74 -6.68 -2.25 8.64
C THR A 74 -8.03 -2.00 9.30
N ARG A 75 -8.90 -3.01 9.30
CA ARG A 75 -10.22 -2.94 9.89
C ARG A 75 -10.33 -3.94 11.04
N PHE A 76 -10.49 -3.40 12.24
CA PHE A 76 -10.85 -4.17 13.42
C PHE A 76 -12.37 -4.30 13.49
N LEU A 77 -12.85 -5.53 13.61
CA LEU A 77 -14.28 -5.82 13.71
C LEU A 77 -14.84 -5.39 15.08
N PRO A 78 -16.15 -5.09 15.19
CA PRO A 78 -16.76 -4.76 16.47
C PRO A 78 -16.50 -5.84 17.53
N GLY A 79 -16.06 -5.43 18.72
CA GLY A 79 -15.70 -6.33 19.81
C GLY A 79 -14.33 -6.99 19.68
N ALA A 80 -13.53 -6.66 18.66
CA ALA A 80 -12.19 -7.21 18.53
C ALA A 80 -11.32 -6.86 19.74
N ASP A 81 -10.67 -7.87 20.32
CA ASP A 81 -9.75 -7.76 21.45
C ASP A 81 -8.50 -8.59 21.15
N THR A 82 -7.39 -7.88 20.92
CA THR A 82 -6.10 -8.52 20.58
C THR A 82 -5.22 -8.77 21.81
N SER A 83 -5.74 -8.64 23.03
CA SER A 83 -4.98 -8.85 24.28
C SER A 83 -4.21 -10.17 24.32
N ALA A 84 -4.77 -11.25 23.76
CA ALA A 84 -4.12 -12.56 23.70
C ALA A 84 -2.81 -12.57 22.87
N PHE A 85 -2.62 -11.61 21.97
CA PHE A 85 -1.49 -11.53 21.05
C PHE A 85 -0.41 -10.51 21.46
N GLY A 86 -0.66 -9.78 22.56
CA GLY A 86 0.24 -8.76 23.08
C GLY A 86 0.39 -7.53 22.18
N GLY A 87 1.19 -6.57 22.63
CA GLY A 87 1.54 -5.38 21.85
C GLY A 87 2.59 -5.70 20.78
N LYS A 88 2.68 -4.84 19.78
CA LYS A 88 3.62 -4.93 18.66
C LYS A 88 4.55 -3.72 18.67
N SER A 89 5.66 -3.86 17.95
CA SER A 89 6.57 -2.77 17.58
C SER A 89 7.28 -3.16 16.29
N HIS A 90 7.74 -2.15 15.55
CA HIS A 90 8.45 -2.33 14.28
C HIS A 90 9.81 -1.64 14.33
N ALA A 91 10.78 -2.13 13.55
CA ALA A 91 12.12 -1.51 13.44
C ALA A 91 12.15 -0.27 12.54
N TYR A 92 10.99 0.12 11.99
CA TYR A 92 10.79 1.20 11.05
C TYR A 92 9.68 2.13 11.54
N PRO A 93 9.61 3.39 11.07
CA PRO A 93 8.51 4.28 11.41
C PRO A 93 7.21 3.85 10.71
N GLU A 94 6.11 4.14 11.38
CA GLU A 94 4.75 3.93 10.88
C GLU A 94 3.90 5.16 11.20
N GLU A 95 3.06 5.57 10.25
CA GLU A 95 2.04 6.58 10.48
C GLU A 95 0.66 5.94 10.46
N ILE A 96 -0.21 6.34 11.38
CA ILE A 96 -1.60 5.90 11.42
C ILE A 96 -2.57 7.09 11.42
N PHE A 97 -3.73 6.88 10.82
CA PHE A 97 -4.87 7.79 10.89
C PHE A 97 -6.16 6.98 11.10
N ILE A 98 -6.95 7.33 12.11
CA ILE A 98 -8.23 6.65 12.36
C ILE A 98 -9.28 7.20 11.38
N VAL A 99 -9.68 6.36 10.43
CA VAL A 99 -10.67 6.72 9.40
C VAL A 99 -12.08 6.69 9.96
N SER A 100 -12.41 5.68 10.77
CA SER A 100 -13.73 5.55 11.40
C SER A 100 -13.68 4.67 12.65
N GLY A 101 -14.70 4.82 13.50
CA GLY A 101 -14.80 4.07 14.75
C GLY A 101 -13.75 4.51 15.76
N ARG A 102 -13.31 3.58 16.60
CA ARG A 102 -12.28 3.85 17.61
C ARG A 102 -11.49 2.61 18.00
N LEU A 103 -10.24 2.80 18.41
CA LEU A 103 -9.32 1.76 18.82
C LEU A 103 -8.67 2.15 20.15
N TYR A 104 -8.82 1.32 21.17
CA TYR A 104 -8.11 1.51 22.42
C TYR A 104 -6.71 0.93 22.29
N ASP A 105 -5.70 1.77 22.50
CA ASP A 105 -4.31 1.37 22.53
C ASP A 105 -3.86 1.20 23.99
N GLN A 106 -3.68 -0.05 24.40
CA GLN A 106 -3.28 -0.36 25.78
C GLN A 106 -1.86 0.12 26.12
N ALA A 107 -0.98 0.30 25.14
CA ALA A 107 0.38 0.81 25.42
C ALA A 107 0.36 2.27 25.88
N PHE A 108 -0.66 3.04 25.47
CA PHE A 108 -0.82 4.46 25.79
C PHE A 108 -2.00 4.74 26.72
N ASP A 109 -2.73 3.70 27.14
CA ASP A 109 -3.92 3.77 27.98
C ASP A 109 -4.95 4.82 27.47
N ARG A 110 -5.24 4.78 26.18
CA ARG A 110 -6.18 5.74 25.57
C ARG A 110 -6.95 5.19 24.38
N TRP A 111 -8.12 5.78 24.16
CA TRP A 111 -8.84 5.62 22.91
C TRP A 111 -8.24 6.52 21.83
N LEU A 112 -8.13 5.95 20.63
CA LEU A 112 -7.90 6.63 19.37
C LEU A 112 -9.22 6.68 18.62
N GLU A 113 -9.72 7.86 18.28
CA GLU A 113 -11.00 8.08 17.61
C GLU A 113 -10.82 8.64 16.19
N ALA A 114 -11.87 8.59 15.37
CA ALA A 114 -11.84 9.09 14.00
C ALA A 114 -11.29 10.53 13.91
N GLY A 115 -10.31 10.73 13.04
CA GLY A 115 -9.59 12.00 12.89
C GLY A 115 -8.27 12.08 13.67
N GLU A 116 -8.00 11.15 14.58
CA GLU A 116 -6.72 11.10 15.28
C GLU A 116 -5.62 10.49 14.42
N TYR A 117 -4.41 10.99 14.64
CA TYR A 117 -3.20 10.66 13.90
C TYR A 117 -2.06 10.38 14.87
N ALA A 118 -1.17 9.46 14.49
CA ALA A 118 0.12 9.29 15.15
C ALA A 118 1.22 9.00 14.13
N SER A 119 2.40 9.57 14.35
CA SER A 119 3.65 9.15 13.70
C SER A 119 4.48 8.41 14.74
N ARG A 120 4.57 7.09 14.57
CA ARG A 120 5.20 6.16 15.51
C ARG A 120 6.66 5.97 15.10
N PRO A 121 7.63 6.34 15.96
CA PRO A 121 9.03 6.08 15.66
C PRO A 121 9.35 4.58 15.71
N PRO A 122 10.48 4.16 15.11
CA PRO A 122 11.00 2.80 15.29
C PRO A 122 11.05 2.39 16.77
N GLY A 123 10.59 1.17 17.04
CA GLY A 123 10.60 0.56 18.38
C GLY A 123 9.44 0.99 19.29
N GLU A 124 8.59 1.94 18.87
CA GLU A 124 7.43 2.32 19.67
C GLU A 124 6.48 1.13 19.83
N ARG A 125 6.23 0.76 21.09
CA ARG A 125 5.28 -0.29 21.43
C ARG A 125 3.87 0.27 21.35
N HIS A 126 3.02 -0.41 20.61
CA HIS A 126 1.60 -0.09 20.49
C HIS A 126 0.75 -1.36 20.67
N GLY A 127 -0.48 -1.16 21.09
CA GLY A 127 -1.39 -2.23 21.45
C GLY A 127 -0.96 -3.03 22.71
N PRO A 128 -1.60 -4.19 22.98
CA PRO A 128 -2.67 -4.78 22.19
C PRO A 128 -3.87 -3.84 22.07
N PHE A 129 -4.59 -3.97 20.98
CA PHE A 129 -5.73 -3.14 20.65
C PHE A 129 -7.06 -3.77 21.06
N LYS A 130 -8.02 -2.91 21.42
CA LYS A 130 -9.44 -3.29 21.61
C LYS A 130 -10.36 -2.31 20.90
N THR A 131 -11.51 -2.77 20.48
CA THR A 131 -12.59 -1.89 20.00
C THR A 131 -13.95 -2.45 20.38
N ASP A 132 -14.89 -1.57 20.72
CA ASP A 132 -16.27 -1.93 21.00
C ASP A 132 -17.17 -1.78 19.77
N VAL A 133 -16.95 -0.73 18.97
CA VAL A 133 -17.78 -0.40 17.79
C VAL A 133 -17.15 -0.81 16.46
N GLY A 134 -15.90 -1.27 16.48
CA GLY A 134 -15.08 -1.48 15.29
C GLY A 134 -14.22 -0.25 14.96
N CYS A 135 -13.21 -0.44 14.12
CA CYS A 135 -12.30 0.64 13.72
C CYS A 135 -11.75 0.40 12.32
N VAL A 136 -11.57 1.46 11.55
CA VAL A 136 -10.75 1.44 10.33
C VAL A 136 -9.58 2.39 10.52
N VAL A 137 -8.38 1.88 10.34
CA VAL A 137 -7.11 2.59 10.44
C VAL A 137 -6.49 2.65 9.05
N LEU A 138 -6.08 3.84 8.62
CA LEU A 138 -5.12 3.99 7.52
C LEU A 138 -3.73 3.90 8.13
N GLU A 139 -2.91 2.99 7.62
CA GLU A 139 -1.51 2.85 7.99
C GLU A 139 -0.61 3.14 6.78
N VAL A 140 0.46 3.87 7.03
CA VAL A 140 1.56 4.13 6.09
C VAL A 140 2.83 3.67 6.76
N SER A 141 3.45 2.63 6.23
CA SER A 141 4.56 1.96 6.89
C SER A 141 5.80 2.03 6.01
N PHE A 142 6.96 2.23 6.64
CA PHE A 142 8.21 2.49 5.93
C PHE A 142 9.32 1.44 6.19
N PRO A 143 9.15 0.14 5.86
CA PRO A 143 10.10 -0.91 6.23
C PRO A 143 11.56 -0.71 5.81
N ASN A 144 11.83 0.08 4.76
CA ASN A 144 13.19 0.39 4.32
C ASN A 144 13.82 1.59 5.05
N ARG A 145 13.12 2.20 6.02
CA ARG A 145 13.58 3.33 6.84
C ARG A 145 14.00 2.88 8.23
N VAL A 146 14.83 1.85 8.31
CA VAL A 146 15.41 1.38 9.56
C VAL A 146 16.60 2.25 9.96
N ALA A 147 16.74 2.55 11.25
CA ALA A 147 17.96 3.16 11.77
C ALA A 147 19.12 2.15 11.65
N GLY A 148 20.25 2.62 11.10
CA GLY A 148 21.48 1.82 10.96
C GLY A 148 22.23 1.61 12.26
#